data_AF-A0A5C6Z5X8-F1
#
_entry.id   AF-A0A5C6Z5X8-F1
#
_cell.length_a   1.000
_cell.length_b   1.000
_cell.length_c   1.000
_cell.angle_alpha   90.00
_cell.angle_beta   90.00
_cell.angle_gamma   90.00
#
_symmetry.space_group_name_H-M   'P 1'
#
loop_
_entity.id
_entity.type
_entity.pdbx_description
1 polymer ?
#
loop_
_entity_poly.entity_id
_entity_poly.type
_entity_poly.pdbx_seq_one_letter_code
_entity_poly.pdbx_strand_id
1 'polypeptide(L)'
;MNIAYQEYGSKHHLSNKANAFRHALWAILIIQKCLKWHNNVEKAKAWAKTFTDWHEDFSPNEALERAMDLHNNQVGIVSFEEIKGKNETEIISLLKQKASEAAKIETVEETDKFEKQLVFIEE
;
A
#
# COMPACT_ATOMS: atom_id res chain seq x y z
N MET A 1 -8.93 -7.53 -4.74
CA MET A 1 -9.48 -6.54 -3.79
C MET A 1 -10.52 -5.68 -4.50
N ASN A 2 -11.81 -5.74 -4.11
CA ASN A 2 -12.91 -5.13 -4.89
C ASN A 2 -12.82 -3.61 -5.04
N ILE A 3 -12.36 -2.88 -4.02
CA ILE A 3 -12.22 -1.42 -4.07
C ILE A 3 -11.24 -1.00 -5.17
N ALA A 4 -10.06 -1.63 -5.27
CA ALA A 4 -9.11 -1.32 -6.34
C ALA A 4 -9.67 -1.63 -7.74
N TYR A 5 -10.50 -2.68 -7.86
CA TYR A 5 -11.20 -2.98 -9.12
C TYR A 5 -12.21 -1.89 -9.48
N GLN A 6 -12.96 -1.37 -8.51
CA GLN A 6 -13.92 -0.29 -8.73
C GLN A 6 -13.23 1.02 -9.15
N GLU A 7 -12.10 1.35 -8.53
CA GLU A 7 -11.39 2.61 -8.79
C GLU A 7 -10.50 2.57 -10.04
N TYR A 8 -9.91 1.42 -10.37
CA TYR A 8 -8.88 1.32 -11.42
C TYR A 8 -9.09 0.18 -12.43
N GLY A 9 -10.19 -0.58 -12.35
CA GLY A 9 -10.42 -1.73 -13.24
C GLY A 9 -9.33 -2.79 -13.06
N SER A 10 -8.87 -3.43 -14.14
CA SER A 10 -7.78 -4.42 -14.09
C SER A 10 -6.37 -3.82 -13.99
N LYS A 11 -6.21 -2.49 -14.09
CA LYS A 11 -4.89 -1.84 -14.14
C LYS A 11 -4.04 -2.04 -12.88
N HIS A 12 -4.67 -2.29 -11.74
CA HIS A 12 -3.99 -2.55 -10.47
C HIS A 12 -3.20 -3.87 -10.44
N HIS A 13 -3.26 -4.70 -11.48
CA HIS A 13 -2.42 -5.89 -11.61
C HIS A 13 -1.07 -5.62 -12.27
N LEU A 14 -0.85 -4.40 -12.79
CA LEU A 14 0.40 -3.97 -13.39
C LEU A 14 1.24 -3.20 -12.37
N SER A 15 2.52 -2.98 -12.63
CA SER A 15 3.40 -2.25 -11.72
C SER A 15 3.25 -0.72 -11.79
N ASN A 16 2.00 -0.23 -11.85
CA ASN A 16 1.66 1.18 -12.03
C ASN A 16 1.04 1.83 -10.79
N LYS A 17 0.61 3.09 -10.92
CA LYS A 17 -0.01 3.88 -9.83
C LYS A 17 -1.25 3.21 -9.22
N ALA A 18 -2.01 2.43 -10.00
CA ALA A 18 -3.16 1.70 -9.49
C ALA A 18 -2.74 0.55 -8.57
N ASN A 19 -1.60 -0.09 -8.83
CA ASN A 19 -1.05 -1.11 -7.95
C ASN A 19 -0.47 -0.48 -6.68
N ALA A 20 0.22 0.66 -6.79
CA ALA A 20 0.67 1.40 -5.63
C ALA A 20 -0.48 1.76 -4.67
N PHE A 21 -1.61 2.24 -5.23
CA PHE A 21 -2.86 2.44 -4.49
C PHE A 21 -3.35 1.15 -3.80
N ARG A 22 -3.34 0.03 -4.53
CA ARG A 22 -3.82 -1.27 -4.04
C ARG A 22 -3.05 -1.74 -2.82
N HIS A 23 -1.72 -1.72 -2.87
CA HIS A 23 -0.86 -2.17 -1.76
C HIS A 23 -1.05 -1.30 -0.52
N ALA A 24 -1.07 0.03 -0.69
CA ALA A 24 -1.31 0.94 0.42
C ALA A 24 -2.69 0.72 1.07
N LEU A 25 -3.75 0.58 0.25
CA LEU A 25 -5.10 0.31 0.74
C LEU A 25 -5.19 -1.04 1.46
N TRP A 26 -4.54 -2.07 0.94
CA TRP A 26 -4.56 -3.40 1.55
C TRP A 26 -3.94 -3.40 2.95
N ALA A 27 -2.78 -2.77 3.12
CA ALA A 27 -2.15 -2.62 4.44
C ALA A 27 -3.07 -1.89 5.44
N ILE A 28 -3.72 -0.82 5.00
CA ILE A 28 -4.71 -0.06 5.79
C ILE A 28 -5.88 -0.95 6.23
N LEU A 29 -6.45 -1.73 5.30
CA LEU A 29 -7.59 -2.59 5.58
C LEU A 29 -7.22 -3.72 6.57
N ILE A 30 -6.00 -4.26 6.50
CA ILE A 30 -5.51 -5.23 7.49
C ILE A 30 -5.48 -4.58 8.88
N ILE A 31 -4.89 -3.39 9.01
CA ILE A 31 -4.83 -2.67 10.31
C ILE A 31 -6.24 -2.44 10.86
N GLN A 32 -7.16 -1.91 10.04
CA GLN A 32 -8.54 -1.68 10.44
C GLN A 32 -9.24 -2.97 10.88
N LYS A 33 -8.98 -4.09 10.18
CA LYS A 33 -9.56 -5.38 10.55
C LYS A 33 -9.00 -5.86 11.89
N CYS A 34 -7.70 -5.77 12.12
CA CYS A 34 -7.08 -6.12 13.40
C CYS A 34 -7.61 -5.29 14.57
N LEU A 35 -7.83 -3.99 14.35
CA LEU A 35 -8.34 -3.08 15.38
C LEU A 35 -9.76 -3.41 15.84
N LYS A 36 -10.57 -4.07 15.00
CA LYS A 36 -11.90 -4.59 15.40
C LYS A 36 -11.81 -5.71 16.45
N TRP A 37 -10.71 -6.46 16.48
CA TRP A 37 -10.49 -7.56 17.42
C TRP A 37 -9.71 -7.12 18.65
N HIS A 38 -8.67 -6.32 18.46
CA HIS A 38 -7.82 -5.80 19.52
C HIS A 38 -7.50 -4.33 19.27
N ASN A 39 -7.88 -3.46 20.21
CA ASN A 39 -7.67 -2.02 20.10
C ASN A 39 -6.21 -1.61 20.40
N ASN A 40 -5.25 -2.17 19.66
CA ASN A 40 -3.83 -1.85 19.77
C ASN A 40 -3.26 -1.57 18.37
N VAL A 41 -3.06 -0.29 18.07
CA VAL A 41 -2.61 0.20 16.76
C VAL A 41 -1.22 -0.33 16.41
N GLU A 42 -0.29 -0.34 17.35
CA GLU A 42 1.08 -0.78 17.09
C GLU A 42 1.16 -2.28 16.80
N LYS A 43 0.40 -3.11 17.53
CA LYS A 43 0.27 -4.55 17.20
C LYS A 43 -0.40 -4.76 15.85
N ALA A 44 -1.42 -3.98 15.51
CA ALA A 44 -2.10 -4.06 14.22
C ALA A 44 -1.18 -3.69 13.05
N LYS A 45 -0.39 -2.62 13.17
CA LYS A 45 0.64 -2.22 12.20
C LYS A 45 1.72 -3.28 12.06
N ALA A 46 2.25 -3.80 13.17
CA ALA A 46 3.26 -4.86 13.16
C ALA A 46 2.74 -6.14 12.48
N TRP A 47 1.49 -6.51 12.74
CA TRP A 47 0.85 -7.63 12.07
C TRP A 47 0.67 -7.37 10.57
N ALA A 48 0.18 -6.19 10.18
CA ALA A 48 0.05 -5.82 8.78
C ALA A 48 1.38 -5.95 8.04
N LYS A 49 2.46 -5.40 8.60
CA LYS A 49 3.82 -5.53 8.03
C LYS A 49 4.23 -7.00 7.89
N THR A 50 4.12 -7.77 8.97
CA THR A 50 4.51 -9.19 8.98
C THR A 50 3.77 -9.98 7.91
N PHE A 51 2.47 -9.74 7.78
CA PHE A 51 1.62 -10.45 6.84
C PHE A 51 1.86 -10.04 5.38
N THR A 52 2.00 -8.74 5.11
CA THR A 52 2.30 -8.25 3.76
C THR A 52 3.69 -8.70 3.30
N ASP A 53 4.71 -8.60 4.16
CA ASP A 53 6.07 -9.05 3.82
C ASP A 53 6.09 -10.55 3.50
N TRP A 54 5.42 -11.36 4.34
CA TRP A 54 5.28 -12.79 4.12
C TRP A 54 4.54 -13.11 2.82
N HIS A 55 3.48 -12.36 2.48
CA HIS A 55 2.75 -12.56 1.22
C HIS A 55 3.66 -12.32 0.01
N GLU A 56 4.44 -11.24 0.03
CA GLU A 56 5.37 -10.96 -1.06
C GLU A 56 6.49 -12.01 -1.15
N ASP A 57 6.90 -12.63 -0.02
CA ASP A 57 7.85 -13.76 -0.01
C ASP A 57 7.23 -15.06 -0.55
N PHE A 58 5.93 -15.27 -0.29
CA PHE A 58 5.21 -16.46 -0.71
C PHE A 58 4.94 -16.48 -2.23
N SER A 59 4.73 -15.32 -2.85
CA SER A 59 4.51 -15.16 -4.29
C SER A 59 5.55 -14.19 -4.88
N PRO A 60 6.79 -14.65 -5.09
CA PRO A 60 7.90 -13.76 -5.42
C PRO A 60 7.72 -13.10 -6.80
N ASN A 61 7.81 -11.77 -6.81
CA ASN A 61 7.95 -10.94 -8.01
C ASN A 61 9.44 -10.71 -8.34
N GLU A 62 9.71 -10.08 -9.48
CA GLU A 62 11.05 -9.56 -9.81
C GLU A 62 11.50 -8.54 -8.76
N ALA A 63 12.82 -8.38 -8.60
CA ALA A 63 13.39 -7.61 -7.48
C ALA A 63 12.85 -6.17 -7.37
N LEU A 64 12.66 -5.48 -8.50
CA LEU A 64 12.13 -4.11 -8.52
C LEU A 64 10.65 -4.04 -8.15
N GLU A 65 9.84 -4.96 -8.68
CA GLU A 65 8.41 -5.06 -8.38
C GLU A 65 8.18 -5.40 -6.90
N ARG A 66 8.97 -6.35 -6.39
CA ARG A 66 8.97 -6.68 -4.96
C ARG A 66 9.32 -5.47 -4.10
N ALA A 67 10.33 -4.70 -4.48
CA ALA A 67 10.72 -3.49 -3.74
C ALA A 67 9.60 -2.44 -3.74
N MET A 68 8.96 -2.22 -4.89
CA MET A 68 7.78 -1.35 -5.03
C MET A 68 6.62 -1.81 -4.13
N ASP A 69 6.28 -3.10 -4.14
CA ASP A 69 5.16 -3.66 -3.36
C ASP A 69 5.43 -3.54 -1.86
N LEU A 70 6.63 -3.91 -1.39
CA LEU A 70 7.05 -3.75 0.01
C LEU A 70 7.02 -2.28 0.45
N HIS A 71 7.54 -1.37 -0.38
CA HIS A 71 7.53 0.07 -0.11
C HIS A 71 6.11 0.61 0.01
N ASN A 72 5.24 0.31 -0.96
CA ASN A 72 3.86 0.79 -0.96
C ASN A 72 3.01 0.21 0.18
N ASN A 73 3.26 -1.05 0.58
CA ASN A 73 2.71 -1.63 1.81
C ASN A 73 3.14 -0.80 3.03
N GLN A 74 4.44 -0.50 3.16
CA GLN A 74 4.96 0.30 4.26
C GLN A 74 4.39 1.72 4.28
N VAL A 75 4.24 2.38 3.13
CA VAL A 75 3.59 3.70 2.99
C VAL A 75 2.14 3.65 3.48
N GLY A 76 1.40 2.57 3.18
CA GLY A 76 0.06 2.34 3.71
C GLY A 76 0.02 2.24 5.23
N ILE A 77 0.98 1.49 5.82
CA ILE A 77 1.09 1.32 7.28
C ILE A 77 1.38 2.64 7.98
N VAL A 78 2.33 3.45 7.48
CA VAL A 78 2.67 4.75 8.09
C VAL A 78 1.58 5.79 7.87
N SER A 79 0.86 5.72 6.74
CA SER A 79 -0.29 6.59 6.46
C SER A 79 -1.49 6.31 7.37
N PHE A 80 -1.49 5.22 8.14
CA PHE A 80 -2.60 4.86 9.02
C PHE A 80 -2.97 5.96 10.03
N GLU A 81 -1.99 6.72 10.53
CA GLU A 81 -2.27 7.83 11.46
C GLU A 81 -3.06 8.96 10.79
N GLU A 82 -2.80 9.25 9.51
CA GLU A 82 -3.50 10.29 8.74
C GLU A 82 -4.96 9.91 8.44
N ILE A 83 -5.25 8.61 8.44
CA ILE A 83 -6.59 8.09 8.10
C ILE A 83 -7.41 7.66 9.30
N LYS A 84 -6.86 7.74 10.52
CA LYS A 84 -7.55 7.34 11.73
C LYS A 84 -8.82 8.18 11.91
N GLY A 85 -9.97 7.51 11.97
CA GLY A 85 -11.27 8.17 12.10
C GLY A 85 -11.91 8.62 10.78
N LYS A 86 -11.23 8.45 9.64
CA LYS A 86 -11.81 8.67 8.30
C LYS A 86 -12.72 7.51 7.90
N ASN A 87 -13.77 7.82 7.14
CA ASN A 87 -14.60 6.80 6.50
C ASN A 87 -13.94 6.25 5.23
N GLU A 88 -14.51 5.17 4.66
CA GLU A 88 -13.95 4.50 3.48
C GLU A 88 -13.75 5.44 2.29
N THR A 89 -14.74 6.29 1.98
CA THR A 89 -14.65 7.26 0.87
C THR A 89 -13.51 8.26 1.06
N GLU A 90 -13.33 8.76 2.28
CA GLU A 90 -12.23 9.68 2.61
C GLU A 90 -10.87 8.99 2.48
N ILE A 91 -10.76 7.73 2.90
CA ILE A 91 -9.54 6.92 2.76
C ILE A 91 -9.21 6.70 1.29
N ILE A 92 -10.21 6.30 0.49
CA ILE A 92 -10.06 6.09 -0.95
C ILE A 92 -9.59 7.39 -1.62
N SER A 93 -10.24 8.52 -1.31
CA SER A 93 -9.87 9.82 -1.89
C SER A 93 -8.42 10.20 -1.57
N LEU A 94 -8.01 10.06 -0.32
CA LEU A 94 -6.64 10.35 0.13
C LEU A 94 -5.61 9.43 -0.56
N LEU A 95 -5.90 8.13 -0.68
CA LEU A 95 -5.01 7.20 -1.36
C LEU A 95 -4.94 7.45 -2.87
N LYS A 96 -6.04 7.84 -3.52
CA LYS A 96 -6.04 8.24 -4.93
C LYS A 96 -5.18 9.48 -5.15
N GLN A 97 -5.25 10.45 -4.24
CA GLN A 97 -4.36 11.61 -4.27
C GLN A 97 -2.89 11.17 -4.16
N LYS A 98 -2.54 10.38 -3.14
CA LYS A 98 -1.16 9.87 -2.97
C LYS A 98 -0.68 9.06 -4.18
N ALA A 99 -1.56 8.27 -4.80
CA ALA A 99 -1.25 7.50 -6.00
C ALA A 99 -1.03 8.40 -7.24
N SER A 100 -1.78 9.50 -7.35
CA SER A 100 -1.59 10.49 -8.43
C SER A 100 -0.23 11.19 -8.34
N GLU A 101 0.23 11.41 -7.10
CA GLU A 101 1.51 12.01 -6.73
C GLU A 101 2.64 10.97 -6.65
N ALA A 102 2.38 9.69 -6.95
CA ALA A 102 3.39 8.63 -6.84
C ALA A 102 4.61 8.90 -7.74
N ALA A 103 5.79 8.52 -7.28
CA ALA A 103 7.05 8.67 -8.00
C ALA A 103 7.37 7.42 -8.83
N LYS A 104 7.89 7.61 -10.04
CA LYS A 104 8.40 6.50 -10.83
C LYS A 104 9.78 6.09 -10.31
N ILE A 105 10.04 4.79 -10.21
CA ILE A 105 11.34 4.24 -9.87
C ILE A 105 11.86 3.33 -10.98
N GLU A 106 13.18 3.30 -11.16
CA GLU A 106 13.88 2.44 -12.12
C GLU A 106 14.83 1.45 -11.44
N THR A 107 15.14 1.67 -10.16
CA THR A 107 16.06 0.86 -9.36
C THR A 107 15.50 0.58 -7.97
N VAL A 108 15.96 -0.49 -7.32
CA VAL A 108 15.51 -0.87 -5.97
C VAL A 108 15.90 0.21 -4.96
N GLU A 109 17.09 0.77 -5.08
CA GLU A 109 17.66 1.76 -4.15
C GLU A 109 16.91 3.11 -4.19
N GLU A 110 16.08 3.34 -5.21
CA GLU A 110 15.26 4.55 -5.28
C GLU A 110 14.10 4.56 -4.30
N THR A 111 13.62 3.40 -3.83
CA THR A 111 12.53 3.36 -2.83
C THR A 111 12.90 4.12 -1.56
N ASP A 112 14.17 4.06 -1.15
CA ASP A 112 14.69 4.72 0.05
C ASP A 112 14.61 6.26 -0.03
N LYS A 113 14.51 6.81 -1.25
CA LYS A 113 14.37 8.26 -1.48
C LYS A 113 12.94 8.76 -1.25
N PHE A 114 11.95 7.86 -1.13
CA PHE A 114 10.53 8.16 -1.17
C PHE A 114 9.77 7.67 0.08
N GLU A 115 10.36 7.80 1.28
CA GLU A 115 9.86 7.20 2.54
C GLU A 115 8.34 7.32 2.81
N LYS A 116 7.69 8.40 2.37
CA LYS A 116 6.25 8.66 2.59
C LYS A 116 5.43 8.78 1.30
N GLN A 117 6.06 8.59 0.16
CA GLN A 117 5.45 8.74 -1.15
C GLN A 117 5.33 7.36 -1.80
N LEU A 118 4.18 7.11 -2.43
CA LEU A 118 3.98 5.87 -3.19
C LEU A 118 4.92 5.85 -4.40
N VAL A 119 5.31 4.66 -4.82
CA VAL A 119 6.20 4.45 -5.97
C VAL A 119 5.59 3.50 -6.99
N PHE A 120 5.99 3.63 -8.25
CA PHE A 120 5.53 2.80 -9.36
C PHE A 120 6.64 2.58 -10.41
N ILE A 121 6.47 1.62 -11.31
CA ILE A 121 7.46 1.23 -12.34
C ILE A 121 6.94 1.53 -13.75
N GLU A 122 5.65 1.31 -14.00
CA GLU A 122 5.03 1.47 -15.32
C GLU A 122 3.86 2.47 -15.28
N GLU A 123 3.52 3.10 -16.40
CA GLU A 123 2.39 4.07 -16.48
C GLU A 123 1.00 3.41 -16.35
#